data_AF-A0A0L9T8B1-F1
#
_entry.id   AF-A0A0L9T8B1-F1
#
_cell.length_a   1.000
_cell.length_b   1.000
_cell.length_c   1.000
_cell.angle_alpha   90.00
_cell.angle_beta   90.00
_cell.angle_gamma   90.00
#
_symmetry.space_group_name_H-M   'P 1'
#
loop_
_entity.id
_entity.type
_entity.pdbx_description
1 polymer ?
#
loop_
_entity_poly.entity_id
_entity_poly.type
_entity_poly.pdbx_seq_one_letter_code
_entity_poly.pdbx_strand_id
1 'polypeptide(L)'
;MAAQAELEHPRKAFGWAVRDPSGFFSPFNFSRREAGEKDVAFKVLYCGICHSDLHNAKNEWGTSTYPLVPGHEVTGVVTEVGSKVEKFKVGDKVGVGCLVDSCRSCQNCSDNLENYCPQYTLTYGAKYKDGSITYGGYSDSMVADEHFVVRIPDGLPLDAAAPLLCAGITVYSPLRYFARDKPGLHVGVVGLGGLGHMASPDPSHSGVCSIHPCVPSTRSLPGVAPCLCPLHFVPLAPITPRPRQCPGVTRGGLAPFYQALCCRAFMLYSFDIELSATKLHVAKLYGAKIPALEAPCYQGPCYRASCYRAIFCRAFVLPSFCVAL
;
A
#
# COMPACT_ATOMS: atom_id res chain seq x y z
N MET A 1 -6.51 18.90 -22.87
CA MET A 1 -6.55 17.95 -21.73
C MET A 1 -7.50 18.42 -20.63
N ALA A 2 -7.22 19.47 -19.85
CA ALA A 2 -8.09 19.86 -18.72
C ALA A 2 -9.54 20.23 -19.10
N ALA A 3 -9.72 21.05 -20.15
CA ALA A 3 -11.05 21.39 -20.66
C ALA A 3 -11.84 20.17 -21.17
N GLN A 4 -11.15 19.09 -21.56
CA GLN A 4 -11.78 17.87 -22.04
C GLN A 4 -12.31 17.02 -20.87
N ALA A 5 -11.54 16.88 -19.78
CA ALA A 5 -11.96 16.12 -18.60
C ALA A 5 -13.17 16.74 -17.87
N GLU A 6 -13.34 18.07 -17.94
CA GLU A 6 -14.49 18.76 -17.35
C GLU A 6 -15.78 18.61 -18.18
N LEU A 7 -15.66 18.32 -19.47
CA LEU A 7 -16.78 18.17 -20.41
C LEU A 7 -17.02 16.71 -20.83
N GLU A 8 -16.19 15.78 -20.37
CA GLU A 8 -16.25 14.36 -20.74
C GLU A 8 -17.54 13.69 -20.28
N HIS A 9 -18.04 14.10 -19.12
CA HIS A 9 -19.22 13.56 -18.48
C HIS A 9 -20.16 14.67 -17.96
N PRO A 10 -21.44 14.36 -17.70
CA PRO A 10 -22.43 15.38 -17.31
C PRO A 10 -22.27 15.90 -15.87
N ARG A 11 -21.86 15.08 -14.90
CA ARG A 11 -21.76 15.52 -13.50
C ARG A 11 -20.44 16.20 -13.25
N LYS A 12 -20.47 17.47 -12.85
CA LYS A 12 -19.27 18.19 -12.44
C LYS A 12 -18.71 17.61 -11.15
N ALA A 13 -17.39 17.48 -11.08
CA ALA A 13 -16.68 17.00 -9.92
C ALA A 13 -15.41 17.83 -9.72
N PHE A 14 -14.99 17.96 -8.47
CA PHE A 14 -13.79 18.68 -8.08
C PHE A 14 -12.85 17.76 -7.31
N GLY A 15 -11.54 17.89 -7.55
CA GLY A 15 -10.54 17.14 -6.81
C GLY A 15 -9.14 17.72 -6.94
N TRP A 16 -8.17 16.97 -6.44
CA TRP A 16 -6.75 17.30 -6.52
C TRP A 16 -6.04 16.31 -7.42
N ALA A 17 -5.41 16.84 -8.47
CA ALA A 17 -4.72 16.04 -9.46
C ALA A 17 -3.22 16.34 -9.48
N VAL A 18 -2.45 15.35 -9.91
CA VAL A 18 -1.08 15.52 -10.39
C VAL A 18 -1.07 15.48 -11.92
N ARG A 19 -0.15 16.19 -12.54
CA ARG A 19 -0.10 16.35 -14.02
C ARG A 19 1.18 15.81 -14.66
N ASP A 20 2.16 15.47 -13.84
CA ASP A 20 3.46 15.00 -14.28
C ASP A 20 4.16 14.25 -13.12
N PRO A 21 5.29 13.55 -13.39
CA PRO A 21 6.03 12.76 -12.40
C PRO A 21 6.64 13.53 -11.22
N SER A 22 6.53 14.86 -11.15
CA SER A 22 6.90 15.60 -9.93
C SER A 22 6.03 15.22 -8.74
N GLY A 23 4.82 14.72 -8.98
CA GLY A 23 3.84 14.41 -7.94
C GLY A 23 3.26 15.64 -7.26
N PHE A 24 3.36 16.83 -7.87
CA PHE A 24 2.77 18.04 -7.31
C PHE A 24 1.25 18.06 -7.48
N PHE A 25 0.52 18.04 -6.35
CA PHE A 25 -0.93 18.08 -6.33
C PHE A 25 -1.45 19.50 -6.47
N SER A 26 -2.50 19.67 -7.27
CA SER A 26 -3.19 20.96 -7.41
C SER A 26 -4.66 20.77 -7.77
N PRO A 27 -5.51 21.79 -7.51
CA PRO A 27 -6.92 21.76 -7.85
C PRO A 27 -7.17 21.37 -9.31
N PHE A 28 -8.23 20.59 -9.53
CA PHE A 28 -8.63 20.07 -10.82
C PHE A 28 -10.15 19.90 -10.89
N ASN A 29 -10.78 20.60 -11.84
CA ASN A 29 -12.16 20.38 -12.20
C ASN A 29 -12.23 19.28 -13.26
N PHE A 30 -13.15 18.35 -13.08
CA PHE A 30 -13.41 17.27 -14.02
C PHE A 30 -14.90 16.91 -13.98
N SER A 31 -15.24 15.78 -14.58
CA SER A 31 -16.61 15.30 -14.58
C SER A 31 -16.70 13.79 -14.39
N ARG A 32 -17.85 13.33 -13.88
CA ARG A 32 -18.19 11.92 -13.67
C ARG A 32 -19.48 11.57 -14.41
N ARG A 33 -19.58 10.32 -14.88
CA ARG A 33 -20.79 9.80 -15.50
C ARG A 33 -22.01 9.94 -14.57
N GLU A 34 -23.20 9.94 -15.17
CA GLU A 34 -24.44 9.70 -14.41
C GLU A 34 -24.41 8.34 -13.71
N ALA A 35 -25.14 8.21 -12.62
CA ALA A 35 -25.38 6.90 -12.03
C ALA A 35 -26.17 6.04 -13.02
N GLY A 36 -25.52 5.04 -13.62
CA GLY A 36 -26.19 4.01 -14.39
C GLY A 36 -27.09 3.14 -13.53
N GLU A 37 -27.81 2.21 -14.14
CA GLU A 37 -28.82 1.39 -13.45
C GLU A 37 -28.30 0.60 -12.23
N LYS A 38 -27.00 0.25 -12.22
CA LYS A 38 -26.33 -0.48 -11.12
C LYS A 38 -25.28 0.34 -10.38
N ASP A 39 -25.19 1.63 -10.69
CA ASP A 39 -24.21 2.49 -10.04
C ASP A 39 -24.74 3.07 -8.74
N VAL A 40 -23.81 3.31 -7.83
CA VAL A 40 -24.00 4.06 -6.59
C VAL A 40 -23.18 5.34 -6.71
N ALA A 41 -23.86 6.49 -6.61
CA ALA A 41 -23.19 7.77 -6.47
C ALA A 41 -23.20 8.21 -5.01
N PHE A 42 -22.06 8.68 -4.53
CA PHE A 42 -21.90 9.07 -3.13
C PHE A 42 -21.00 10.29 -2.99
N LYS A 43 -21.26 11.06 -1.92
CA LYS A 43 -20.39 12.14 -1.49
C LYS A 43 -19.20 11.54 -0.75
N VAL A 44 -17.99 11.86 -1.20
CA VAL A 44 -16.76 11.44 -0.52
C VAL A 44 -16.62 12.27 0.75
N LEU A 45 -16.37 11.61 1.88
CA LEU A 45 -16.13 12.26 3.16
C LEU A 45 -14.67 12.09 3.60
N TYR A 46 -14.11 10.91 3.38
CA TYR A 46 -12.70 10.63 3.68
C TYR A 46 -12.08 9.82 2.54
N CYS A 47 -10.80 10.05 2.32
CA CYS A 47 -9.97 9.18 1.49
C CYS A 47 -8.64 8.99 2.20
N GLY A 48 -8.26 7.74 2.42
CA GLY A 48 -6.94 7.41 2.97
C GLY A 48 -5.83 7.65 1.95
N ILE A 49 -4.59 7.72 2.45
CA ILE A 49 -3.37 7.93 1.66
C ILE A 49 -2.48 6.70 1.83
N CYS A 50 -2.19 6.03 0.72
CA CYS A 50 -1.32 4.88 0.68
C CYS A 50 -0.08 5.15 -0.18
N HIS A 51 0.98 4.36 0.01
CA HIS A 51 2.19 4.46 -0.81
C HIS A 51 1.89 4.22 -2.30
N SER A 52 0.86 3.42 -2.62
CA SER A 52 0.41 3.24 -4.00
C SER A 52 -0.01 4.57 -4.65
N ASP A 53 -0.61 5.50 -3.89
CA ASP A 53 -0.96 6.82 -4.42
C ASP A 53 0.30 7.63 -4.74
N LEU A 54 1.33 7.55 -3.89
CA LEU A 54 2.61 8.21 -4.10
C LEU A 54 3.38 7.64 -5.29
N HIS A 55 3.48 6.31 -5.39
CA HIS A 55 4.16 5.62 -6.49
C HIS A 55 3.53 5.96 -7.84
N ASN A 56 2.19 6.03 -7.90
CA ASN A 56 1.50 6.47 -9.11
C ASN A 56 1.67 7.98 -9.35
N ALA A 57 1.59 8.81 -8.32
CA ALA A 57 1.73 10.26 -8.48
C ALA A 57 3.11 10.66 -9.03
N LYS A 58 4.15 9.87 -8.74
CA LYS A 58 5.51 10.06 -9.22
C LYS A 58 5.88 9.18 -10.43
N ASN A 59 4.94 8.41 -10.95
CA ASN A 59 5.16 7.44 -12.03
C ASN A 59 6.33 6.47 -11.77
N GLU A 60 6.53 6.05 -10.53
CA GLU A 60 7.64 5.16 -10.15
C GLU A 60 7.50 3.75 -10.73
N TRP A 61 6.30 3.39 -11.21
CA TRP A 61 6.04 2.15 -11.95
C TRP A 61 6.01 2.32 -13.48
N GLY A 62 6.16 3.55 -13.99
CA GLY A 62 6.21 3.82 -15.43
C GLY A 62 4.87 3.69 -16.19
N THR A 63 3.76 3.50 -15.49
CA THR A 63 2.43 3.21 -16.08
C THR A 63 1.37 4.27 -15.78
N SER A 64 1.74 5.39 -15.16
CA SER A 64 0.77 6.40 -14.72
C SER A 64 0.22 7.23 -15.90
N THR A 65 -1.09 7.45 -15.89
CA THR A 65 -1.79 8.28 -16.88
C THR A 65 -2.15 9.62 -16.25
N TYR A 66 -1.70 10.73 -16.85
CA TYR A 66 -1.98 12.08 -16.38
C TYR A 66 -3.03 12.80 -17.26
N PRO A 67 -3.86 13.72 -16.71
CA PRO A 67 -3.94 14.08 -15.29
C PRO A 67 -4.45 12.91 -14.44
N LEU A 68 -3.89 12.75 -13.23
CA LEU A 68 -4.19 11.65 -12.33
C LEU A 68 -4.82 12.23 -11.06
N VAL A 69 -5.97 11.71 -10.65
CA VAL A 69 -6.59 11.98 -9.33
C VAL A 69 -6.46 10.70 -8.51
N PRO A 70 -5.47 10.58 -7.60
CA PRO A 70 -5.28 9.41 -6.76
C PRO A 70 -6.39 9.22 -5.71
N GLY A 71 -6.22 8.21 -4.86
CA GLY A 71 -7.14 7.86 -3.78
C GLY A 71 -7.96 6.62 -4.09
N HIS A 72 -7.69 5.54 -3.37
CA HIS A 72 -8.37 4.23 -3.50
C HIS A 72 -8.78 3.63 -2.15
N GLU A 73 -8.83 4.48 -1.13
CA GLU A 73 -9.26 4.16 0.23
C GLU A 73 -10.45 5.07 0.57
N VAL A 74 -11.52 4.98 -0.22
CA VAL A 74 -12.56 6.02 -0.27
C VAL A 74 -13.74 5.64 0.62
N THR A 75 -14.20 6.55 1.49
CA THR A 75 -15.44 6.38 2.26
C THR A 75 -16.33 7.60 2.18
N GLY A 76 -17.64 7.37 2.26
CA GLY A 76 -18.62 8.42 2.06
C GLY A 76 -20.06 8.00 2.35
N VAL A 77 -20.99 8.82 1.90
CA VAL A 77 -22.43 8.62 2.10
C VAL A 77 -23.15 8.67 0.76
N VAL A 78 -23.96 7.65 0.50
CA VAL A 78 -24.73 7.52 -0.75
C VAL A 78 -25.66 8.69 -0.94
N THR A 79 -25.58 9.32 -2.10
CA THR A 79 -26.43 10.45 -2.52
C THR A 79 -27.47 10.02 -3.55
N GLU A 80 -27.17 8.97 -4.33
CA GLU A 80 -28.06 8.46 -5.37
C GLU A 80 -27.71 7.00 -5.71
N VAL A 81 -28.71 6.24 -6.12
CA VAL A 81 -28.57 4.85 -6.56
C VAL A 81 -29.30 4.63 -7.87
N GLY A 82 -28.74 3.79 -8.74
CA GLY A 82 -29.39 3.34 -9.96
C GLY A 82 -30.65 2.52 -9.69
N SER A 83 -31.53 2.43 -10.70
CA SER A 83 -32.83 1.77 -10.60
C SER A 83 -32.79 0.27 -10.34
N LYS A 84 -31.64 -0.38 -10.57
CA LYS A 84 -31.41 -1.82 -10.37
C LYS A 84 -30.43 -2.11 -9.23
N VAL A 85 -30.06 -1.09 -8.43
CA VAL A 85 -29.24 -1.28 -7.23
C VAL A 85 -30.09 -1.91 -6.13
N GLU A 86 -29.60 -3.01 -5.57
CA GLU A 86 -30.30 -3.75 -4.51
C GLU A 86 -29.58 -3.65 -3.15
N LYS A 87 -28.26 -3.45 -3.16
CA LYS A 87 -27.43 -3.51 -1.96
C LYS A 87 -27.40 -2.24 -1.11
N PHE A 88 -27.76 -1.10 -1.69
CA PHE A 88 -27.55 0.22 -1.09
C PHE A 88 -28.76 1.13 -1.29
N LYS A 89 -28.91 2.09 -0.38
CA LYS A 89 -29.88 3.19 -0.50
C LYS A 89 -29.21 4.51 -0.13
N VAL A 90 -29.84 5.62 -0.55
CA VAL A 90 -29.44 6.98 -0.16
C VAL A 90 -29.32 7.07 1.37
N GLY A 91 -28.22 7.69 1.83
CA GLY A 91 -27.88 7.81 3.25
C GLY A 91 -27.04 6.66 3.82
N ASP A 92 -26.87 5.54 3.11
CA ASP A 92 -25.97 4.47 3.57
C ASP A 92 -24.51 4.93 3.59
N LYS A 93 -23.76 4.47 4.60
CA LYS A 93 -22.30 4.62 4.70
C LYS A 93 -21.62 3.58 3.81
N VAL A 94 -20.79 4.03 2.88
CA VAL A 94 -20.17 3.17 1.86
C VAL A 94 -18.68 3.46 1.70
N GLY A 95 -17.97 2.50 1.12
CA GLY A 95 -16.60 2.69 0.68
C GLY A 95 -16.29 2.00 -0.65
N VAL A 96 -15.21 2.45 -1.28
CA VAL A 96 -14.66 1.87 -2.52
C VAL A 96 -13.16 1.67 -2.34
N GLY A 97 -12.70 0.45 -2.65
CA GLY A 97 -11.30 0.05 -2.54
C GLY A 97 -10.49 0.30 -3.82
N CYS A 98 -9.58 -0.61 -4.14
CA CYS A 98 -8.63 -0.49 -5.27
C CYS A 98 -9.23 -0.74 -6.66
N LEU A 99 -10.42 -1.34 -6.75
CA LEU A 99 -11.04 -1.75 -8.01
C LEU A 99 -12.43 -1.12 -8.16
N VAL A 100 -12.79 -0.79 -9.40
CA VAL A 100 -14.10 -0.25 -9.78
C VAL A 100 -14.77 -1.02 -10.93
N ASP A 101 -14.07 -1.96 -11.55
CA ASP A 101 -14.66 -2.88 -12.54
C ASP A 101 -13.85 -4.18 -12.69
N SER A 102 -14.46 -5.18 -13.31
CA SER A 102 -13.81 -6.40 -13.81
C SER A 102 -14.61 -7.01 -14.96
N CYS A 103 -14.10 -8.02 -15.66
CA CYS A 103 -14.84 -8.61 -16.79
C CYS A 103 -16.13 -9.35 -16.42
N ARG A 104 -16.37 -9.61 -15.14
CA ARG A 104 -17.56 -10.28 -14.57
C ARG A 104 -17.84 -11.71 -15.09
N SER A 105 -16.99 -12.27 -15.92
CA SER A 105 -17.28 -13.49 -16.71
C SER A 105 -16.18 -14.55 -16.66
N CYS A 106 -14.98 -14.22 -16.19
CA CYS A 106 -13.93 -15.21 -16.02
C CYS A 106 -14.10 -16.03 -14.73
N GLN A 107 -13.35 -17.12 -14.62
CA GLN A 107 -13.38 -18.00 -13.45
C GLN A 107 -13.06 -17.23 -12.16
N ASN A 108 -12.04 -16.38 -12.16
CA ASN A 108 -11.69 -15.56 -11.00
C ASN A 108 -12.85 -14.65 -10.55
N CYS A 109 -13.58 -14.03 -11.48
CA CYS A 109 -14.76 -13.24 -11.12
C CYS A 109 -15.91 -14.11 -10.59
N SER A 110 -16.09 -15.32 -11.14
CA SER A 110 -17.11 -16.27 -10.69
C SER A 110 -16.83 -16.80 -9.29
N ASP A 111 -15.54 -16.89 -8.93
CA ASP A 111 -15.08 -17.34 -7.61
C ASP A 111 -14.99 -16.19 -6.57
N ASN A 112 -15.48 -14.98 -6.90
CA ASN A 112 -15.37 -13.76 -6.08
C ASN A 112 -13.91 -13.37 -5.78
N LEU A 113 -13.06 -13.53 -6.79
CA LEU A 113 -11.64 -13.20 -6.81
C LEU A 113 -11.35 -12.21 -7.94
N GLU A 114 -12.23 -11.22 -8.13
CA GLU A 114 -12.10 -10.20 -9.18
C GLU A 114 -10.76 -9.43 -9.14
N ASN A 115 -10.06 -9.41 -8.01
CA ASN A 115 -8.70 -8.89 -7.88
C ASN A 115 -7.64 -9.69 -8.66
N TYR A 116 -7.95 -10.93 -9.06
CA TYR A 116 -7.12 -11.74 -9.96
C TYR A 116 -7.68 -11.75 -11.39
N CYS A 117 -8.69 -10.94 -11.71
CA CYS A 117 -9.21 -10.82 -13.07
C CYS A 117 -8.13 -10.24 -14.01
N PRO A 118 -7.87 -10.82 -15.20
CA PRO A 118 -6.93 -10.23 -16.16
C PRO A 118 -7.41 -8.89 -16.75
N GLN A 119 -8.69 -8.54 -16.55
CA GLN A 119 -9.35 -7.34 -17.06
C GLN A 119 -10.05 -6.58 -15.91
N TYR A 120 -9.37 -6.41 -14.79
CA TYR A 120 -9.84 -5.50 -13.73
C TYR A 120 -9.61 -4.04 -14.13
N THR A 121 -10.37 -3.13 -13.53
CA THR A 121 -10.14 -1.68 -13.64
C THR A 121 -9.84 -1.09 -12.28
N LEU A 122 -8.70 -0.38 -12.18
CA LEU A 122 -8.29 0.32 -10.96
C LEU A 122 -9.13 1.57 -10.71
N THR A 123 -9.28 1.92 -9.44
CA THR A 123 -10.04 3.09 -8.97
C THR A 123 -9.58 4.42 -9.55
N TYR A 124 -8.31 4.55 -9.90
CA TYR A 124 -7.78 5.71 -10.60
C TYR A 124 -6.71 5.35 -11.62
N GLY A 125 -6.51 6.23 -12.60
CA GLY A 125 -5.42 6.14 -13.57
C GLY A 125 -5.56 4.98 -14.58
N ALA A 126 -6.70 4.30 -14.59
CA ALA A 126 -7.01 3.22 -15.51
C ALA A 126 -8.09 3.66 -16.52
N LYS A 127 -8.19 2.95 -17.64
CA LYS A 127 -9.25 3.16 -18.62
C LYS A 127 -10.51 2.39 -18.18
N TYR A 128 -11.63 3.09 -18.06
CA TYR A 128 -12.94 2.51 -17.77
C TYR A 128 -13.60 1.95 -19.04
N LYS A 129 -14.72 1.22 -18.89
CA LYS A 129 -15.43 0.56 -20.00
C LYS A 129 -15.96 1.53 -21.07
N ASP A 130 -16.27 2.76 -20.69
CA ASP A 130 -16.67 3.84 -21.60
C ASP A 130 -15.49 4.53 -22.30
N GLY A 131 -14.26 4.12 -21.97
CA GLY A 131 -13.02 4.65 -22.51
C GLY A 131 -12.45 5.86 -21.78
N SER A 132 -13.16 6.40 -20.79
CA SER A 132 -12.68 7.50 -19.94
C SER A 132 -11.63 7.03 -18.94
N ILE A 133 -10.89 7.97 -18.35
CA ILE A 133 -9.93 7.68 -17.28
C ILE A 133 -10.62 7.67 -15.92
N THR A 134 -10.32 6.67 -15.09
CA THR A 134 -10.82 6.61 -13.72
C THR A 134 -10.13 7.67 -12.85
N TYR A 135 -10.94 8.41 -12.09
CA TYR A 135 -10.51 9.40 -11.10
C TYR A 135 -10.91 8.98 -9.69
N GLY A 136 -9.94 8.95 -8.79
CA GLY A 136 -10.03 8.39 -7.44
C GLY A 136 -10.69 9.31 -6.42
N GLY A 137 -10.51 8.94 -5.15
CA GLY A 137 -11.16 9.53 -3.99
C GLY A 137 -10.59 10.86 -3.50
N TYR A 138 -9.52 11.40 -4.09
CA TYR A 138 -9.07 12.77 -3.80
C TYR A 138 -9.96 13.80 -4.52
N SER A 139 -11.27 13.61 -4.40
CA SER A 139 -12.34 14.37 -5.04
C SER A 139 -13.58 14.44 -4.15
N ASP A 140 -14.51 15.32 -4.48
CA ASP A 140 -15.72 15.61 -3.71
C ASP A 140 -16.81 14.52 -3.77
N SER A 141 -16.79 13.72 -4.83
CA SER A 141 -17.85 12.78 -5.18
C SER A 141 -17.27 11.56 -5.91
N MET A 142 -18.01 10.46 -5.90
CA MET A 142 -17.63 9.25 -6.63
C MET A 142 -18.88 8.50 -7.13
N VAL A 143 -18.73 7.82 -8.27
CA VAL A 143 -19.76 6.96 -8.85
C VAL A 143 -19.10 5.62 -9.19
N ALA A 144 -19.61 4.53 -8.63
CA ALA A 144 -19.07 3.18 -8.79
C ALA A 144 -20.20 2.14 -8.91
N ASP A 145 -19.95 1.06 -9.64
CA ASP A 145 -20.89 -0.07 -9.73
C ASP A 145 -21.09 -0.71 -8.34
N GLU A 146 -22.32 -1.05 -7.98
CA GLU A 146 -22.67 -1.57 -6.65
C GLU A 146 -21.89 -2.83 -6.27
N HIS A 147 -21.33 -3.57 -7.22
CA HIS A 147 -20.51 -4.73 -6.92
C HIS A 147 -19.17 -4.35 -6.27
N PHE A 148 -18.62 -3.19 -6.62
CA PHE A 148 -17.33 -2.70 -6.12
C PHE A 148 -17.46 -1.71 -4.97
N VAL A 149 -18.70 -1.47 -4.51
CA VAL A 149 -19.01 -0.67 -3.34
C VAL A 149 -19.21 -1.61 -2.16
N VAL A 150 -18.64 -1.25 -1.01
CA VAL A 150 -18.80 -2.00 0.24
C VAL A 150 -19.56 -1.17 1.27
N ARG A 151 -20.37 -1.84 2.09
CA ARG A 151 -21.09 -1.21 3.21
C ARG A 151 -20.12 -1.03 4.38
N ILE A 152 -20.06 0.18 4.93
CA ILE A 152 -19.30 0.45 6.16
C ILE A 152 -20.22 0.23 7.37
N PRO A 153 -19.86 -0.62 8.34
CA PRO A 153 -20.66 -0.85 9.54
C PRO A 153 -20.91 0.44 10.34
N ASP A 154 -22.10 0.60 10.92
CA ASP A 154 -22.48 1.84 11.61
C ASP A 154 -21.58 2.20 12.80
N GLY A 155 -21.06 1.19 13.50
CA GLY A 155 -20.14 1.35 14.63
C GLY A 155 -18.68 1.62 14.22
N LEU A 156 -18.36 1.63 12.92
CA LEU A 156 -17.02 1.93 12.43
C LEU A 156 -16.96 3.36 11.87
N PRO A 157 -16.16 4.26 12.46
CA PRO A 157 -15.94 5.59 11.92
C PRO A 157 -15.42 5.56 10.48
N LEU A 158 -15.91 6.45 9.62
CA LEU A 158 -15.61 6.43 8.18
C LEU A 158 -14.14 6.74 7.86
N ASP A 159 -13.51 7.59 8.67
CA ASP A 159 -12.08 7.91 8.61
C ASP A 159 -11.22 6.70 8.99
N ALA A 160 -11.60 5.97 10.04
CA ALA A 160 -10.94 4.72 10.43
C ALA A 160 -11.21 3.58 9.44
N ALA A 161 -12.35 3.60 8.74
CA ALA A 161 -12.71 2.60 7.75
C ALA A 161 -11.89 2.72 6.45
N ALA A 162 -11.51 3.93 6.04
CA ALA A 162 -10.84 4.18 4.77
C ALA A 162 -9.56 3.33 4.57
N PRO A 163 -8.59 3.32 5.50
CA PRO A 163 -7.37 2.50 5.35
C PRO A 163 -7.62 0.98 5.31
N LEU A 164 -8.76 0.51 5.83
CA LEU A 164 -9.10 -0.92 5.79
C LEU A 164 -9.38 -1.40 4.36
N LEU A 165 -9.82 -0.50 3.48
CA LEU A 165 -10.20 -0.80 2.09
C LEU A 165 -9.01 -1.13 1.19
N CYS A 166 -7.78 -0.88 1.66
CA CYS A 166 -6.55 -1.29 1.00
C CYS A 166 -5.63 -2.05 1.96
N ALA A 167 -5.02 -1.38 2.93
CA ALA A 167 -4.07 -2.02 3.85
C ALA A 167 -4.73 -3.14 4.67
N GLY A 168 -5.95 -2.92 5.16
CA GLY A 168 -6.69 -3.92 5.95
C GLY A 168 -6.96 -5.20 5.16
N ILE A 169 -7.62 -5.08 4.00
CA ILE A 169 -7.94 -6.25 3.17
C ILE A 169 -6.70 -6.96 2.63
N THR A 170 -5.63 -6.21 2.31
CA THR A 170 -4.35 -6.77 1.83
C THR A 170 -3.72 -7.69 2.86
N VAL A 171 -3.86 -7.38 4.14
CA VAL A 171 -3.35 -8.21 5.23
C VAL A 171 -4.33 -9.32 5.59
N TYR A 172 -5.63 -9.01 5.65
CA TYR A 172 -6.67 -9.96 6.04
C TYR A 172 -6.80 -11.14 5.06
N SER A 173 -6.76 -10.86 3.75
CA SER A 173 -6.94 -11.88 2.71
C SER A 173 -5.94 -13.06 2.82
N PRO A 174 -4.61 -12.85 2.85
CA PRO A 174 -3.66 -13.96 3.01
C PRO A 174 -3.75 -14.62 4.39
N LEU A 175 -4.08 -13.88 5.45
CA LEU A 175 -4.27 -14.48 6.78
C LEU A 175 -5.41 -15.50 6.77
N ARG A 176 -6.53 -15.16 6.13
CA ARG A 176 -7.66 -16.09 5.97
C ARG A 176 -7.35 -17.23 5.00
N TYR A 177 -6.83 -16.89 3.82
CA TYR A 177 -6.58 -17.87 2.76
C TYR A 177 -5.59 -18.97 3.19
N PHE A 178 -4.54 -18.62 3.92
CA PHE A 178 -3.55 -19.58 4.43
C PHE A 178 -3.88 -20.13 5.83
N ALA A 179 -5.11 -19.95 6.32
CA ALA A 179 -5.58 -20.40 7.64
C ALA A 179 -4.65 -19.96 8.80
N ARG A 180 -4.19 -18.71 8.75
CA ARG A 180 -3.34 -18.03 9.76
C ARG A 180 -4.12 -17.14 10.72
N ASP A 181 -5.42 -17.34 10.77
CA ASP A 181 -6.41 -16.65 11.58
C ASP A 181 -6.83 -17.44 12.83
N LYS A 182 -6.22 -18.61 13.06
CA LYS A 182 -6.50 -19.46 14.21
C LYS A 182 -5.70 -19.04 15.45
N PRO A 183 -6.30 -19.06 16.65
CA PRO A 183 -5.58 -18.77 17.89
C PRO A 183 -4.36 -19.66 18.09
N GLY A 184 -3.31 -19.10 18.71
CA GLY A 184 -2.10 -19.83 19.07
C GLY A 184 -1.07 -20.03 17.95
N LEU A 185 -1.31 -19.53 16.74
CA LEU A 185 -0.27 -19.52 15.70
C LEU A 185 0.76 -18.40 15.94
N HIS A 186 1.99 -18.59 15.47
CA HIS A 186 3.01 -17.55 15.45
C HIS A 186 3.09 -16.95 14.05
N VAL A 187 2.93 -15.62 13.95
CA VAL A 187 2.98 -14.90 12.68
C VAL A 187 4.06 -13.81 12.75
N GLY A 188 5.02 -13.86 11.82
CA GLY A 188 6.02 -12.81 11.68
C GLY A 188 5.49 -11.70 10.78
N VAL A 189 5.60 -10.44 11.23
CA VAL A 189 5.27 -9.26 10.44
C VAL A 189 6.56 -8.51 10.15
N VAL A 190 6.94 -8.41 8.87
CA VAL A 190 8.18 -7.75 8.47
C VAL A 190 7.87 -6.32 8.02
N GLY A 191 8.38 -5.34 8.77
CA GLY A 191 8.11 -3.92 8.57
C GLY A 191 6.91 -3.40 9.38
N LEU A 192 7.01 -2.17 9.89
CA LEU A 192 5.97 -1.48 10.67
C LEU A 192 5.52 -0.18 9.97
N GLY A 193 5.15 -0.30 8.69
CA GLY A 193 4.43 0.73 7.95
C GLY A 193 2.91 0.57 8.06
N GLY A 194 2.14 1.11 7.10
CA GLY A 194 0.68 0.98 7.06
C GLY A 194 0.21 -0.48 7.17
N LEU A 195 0.62 -1.34 6.23
CA LEU A 195 0.25 -2.77 6.25
C LEU A 195 0.76 -3.50 7.50
N GLY A 196 1.99 -3.19 7.92
CA GLY A 196 2.59 -3.81 9.12
C GLY A 196 1.80 -3.49 10.39
N HIS A 197 1.32 -2.25 10.51
CA HIS A 197 0.45 -1.82 11.59
C HIS A 197 -0.91 -2.53 11.54
N MET A 198 -1.52 -2.65 10.35
CA MET A 198 -2.80 -3.37 10.19
C MET A 198 -2.68 -4.87 10.48
N ALA A 199 -1.49 -5.46 10.30
CA ALA A 199 -1.20 -6.85 10.63
C ALA A 199 -1.02 -7.11 12.12
N SER A 200 -0.90 -6.07 12.94
CA SER A 200 -0.91 -6.17 14.39
C SER A 200 -2.34 -5.98 14.90
N PRO A 201 -3.04 -7.04 15.32
CA PRO A 201 -4.37 -6.92 15.88
C PRO A 201 -4.34 -6.18 17.22
N ASP A 202 -5.40 -5.43 17.46
CA ASP A 202 -5.80 -4.98 18.79
C ASP A 202 -6.06 -6.22 19.67
N PRO A 203 -5.50 -6.29 20.91
CA PRO A 203 -5.68 -7.41 21.83
C PRO A 203 -7.14 -7.71 22.24
N SER A 204 -8.10 -6.84 21.91
CA SER A 204 -9.54 -7.05 22.17
C SER A 204 -10.21 -8.12 21.30
N HIS A 205 -9.58 -8.57 20.21
CA HIS A 205 -10.08 -9.70 19.42
C HIS A 205 -9.60 -11.03 20.03
N SER A 206 -10.47 -11.65 20.82
CA SER A 206 -10.26 -12.90 21.55
C SER A 206 -9.90 -14.06 20.61
N GLY A 207 -8.61 -14.25 20.35
CA GLY A 207 -8.10 -15.37 19.55
C GLY A 207 -6.66 -15.21 19.05
N VAL A 208 -5.80 -14.51 19.78
CA VAL A 208 -4.57 -13.92 19.21
C VAL A 208 -3.49 -14.96 18.87
N CYS A 209 -3.00 -14.88 17.63
CA CYS A 209 -1.70 -15.39 17.19
C CYS A 209 -0.58 -14.56 17.84
N SER A 210 0.49 -15.19 18.34
CA SER A 210 1.67 -14.44 18.77
C SER A 210 2.30 -13.75 17.55
N ILE A 211 2.25 -12.42 17.53
CA ILE A 211 2.79 -11.63 16.42
C ILE A 211 4.14 -11.06 16.79
N HIS A 212 5.09 -11.23 15.87
CA HIS A 212 6.47 -10.85 16.06
C HIS A 212 6.83 -9.78 15.02
N PRO A 213 6.86 -8.49 15.40
CA PRO A 213 7.33 -7.44 14.51
C PRO A 213 8.84 -7.60 14.26
N CYS A 214 9.21 -7.68 12.99
CA CYS A 214 10.59 -7.68 12.53
C CYS A 214 10.88 -6.30 11.92
N VAL A 215 11.70 -5.50 12.59
CA VAL A 215 12.06 -4.14 12.15
C VAL A 215 13.53 -4.11 11.75
N PRO A 216 13.88 -3.54 10.58
CA PRO A 216 15.28 -3.39 10.15
C PRO A 216 16.05 -2.26 10.88
N SER A 217 15.41 -1.52 11.78
CA SER A 217 15.97 -0.36 12.48
C SER A 217 15.69 -0.43 13.98
N THR A 218 16.66 -0.03 14.81
CA THR A 218 16.55 0.06 16.27
C THR A 218 15.90 1.36 16.77
N ARG A 219 15.42 2.23 15.86
CA ARG A 219 14.72 3.46 16.27
C ARG A 219 13.36 3.12 16.88
N SER A 220 13.23 3.40 18.17
CA SER A 220 11.94 3.48 18.84
C SER A 220 11.07 4.50 18.11
N LEU A 221 9.93 4.06 17.57
CA LEU A 221 8.93 4.97 17.02
C LEU A 221 8.17 5.58 18.22
N PRO A 222 8.29 6.89 18.50
CA PRO A 222 7.42 7.53 19.48
C PRO A 222 5.98 7.47 18.95
N GLY A 223 5.11 6.74 19.65
CA GLY A 223 3.70 6.56 19.27
C GLY A 223 3.17 5.14 19.35
N VAL A 224 4.03 4.12 19.50
CA VAL A 224 3.58 2.77 19.86
C VAL A 224 3.27 2.78 21.35
N ALA A 225 2.01 3.03 21.72
CA ALA A 225 1.54 2.77 23.08
C ALA A 225 1.91 1.33 23.46
N PRO A 226 2.29 1.04 24.72
CA PRO A 226 2.59 -0.33 25.12
C PRO A 226 1.32 -1.17 24.98
N CYS A 227 1.18 -1.87 23.86
CA CYS A 227 0.13 -2.86 23.67
C CYS A 227 0.30 -3.93 24.74
N LEU A 228 -0.79 -4.27 25.43
CA LEU A 228 -0.84 -5.15 26.61
C LEU A 228 -0.52 -6.64 26.33
N CYS A 229 0.13 -6.97 25.21
CA CYS A 229 0.59 -8.31 24.86
C CYS A 229 2.12 -8.31 24.73
N PRO A 230 2.83 -9.41 25.11
CA PRO A 230 4.26 -9.53 24.88
C PRO A 230 4.55 -9.65 23.37
N LEU A 231 4.68 -8.50 22.70
CA LEU A 231 5.24 -8.41 21.37
C LEU A 231 6.74 -8.65 21.46
N HIS A 232 7.21 -9.74 20.88
CA HIS A 232 8.64 -9.99 20.76
C HIS A 232 9.15 -9.36 19.46
N PHE A 233 9.87 -8.25 19.61
CA PHE A 233 10.58 -7.61 18.50
C PHE A 233 11.84 -8.39 18.17
N VAL A 234 11.95 -8.81 16.91
CA VAL A 234 13.17 -9.46 16.41
C VAL A 234 13.87 -8.47 15.48
N PRO A 235 14.99 -7.86 15.88
CA PRO A 235 15.75 -7.02 14.96
C PRO A 235 16.25 -7.89 13.82
N LEU A 236 15.98 -7.47 12.59
CA LEU A 236 16.61 -8.12 11.43
C LEU A 236 18.08 -7.74 11.45
N ALA A 237 18.95 -8.72 11.67
CA ALA A 237 20.39 -8.51 11.54
C ALA A 237 20.68 -8.00 10.11
N PRO A 238 21.50 -6.96 9.93
CA PRO A 238 21.90 -6.54 8.60
C PRO A 238 22.50 -7.74 7.87
N ILE A 239 22.06 -7.96 6.64
CA ILE A 239 22.66 -8.97 5.75
C ILE A 239 24.05 -8.45 5.39
N THR A 240 25.03 -8.62 6.29
CA THR A 240 26.43 -8.54 5.89
C THR A 240 26.67 -9.73 4.98
N PRO A 241 27.08 -9.53 3.71
CA PRO A 241 27.52 -10.65 2.90
C PRO A 241 28.73 -11.25 3.62
N ARG A 242 28.54 -12.37 4.32
CA ARG A 242 29.68 -13.18 4.73
C ARG A 242 30.21 -13.78 3.44
N PRO A 243 31.47 -13.51 3.04
CA PRO A 243 32.08 -14.31 2.01
C PRO A 243 32.13 -15.74 2.56
N ARG A 244 31.21 -16.60 2.11
CA ARG A 244 31.45 -18.04 2.22
C ARG A 244 32.62 -18.28 1.28
N GLN A 245 33.80 -18.56 1.84
CA GLN A 245 34.81 -19.29 1.09
C GLN A 245 34.15 -20.59 0.66
N CYS A 246 33.88 -20.74 -0.64
CA CYS A 246 33.61 -22.04 -1.22
C CYS A 246 34.86 -22.90 -0.96
N PRO A 247 34.75 -24.05 -0.28
CA PRO A 247 35.88 -24.95 -0.17
C PRO A 247 36.11 -25.55 -1.56
N GLY A 248 37.27 -25.22 -2.15
CA GLY A 248 37.75 -25.86 -3.38
C GLY A 248 37.62 -25.01 -4.65
N VAL A 249 38.43 -23.95 -4.78
CA VAL A 249 38.97 -23.54 -6.09
C VAL A 249 40.43 -23.14 -5.86
N THR A 250 41.34 -24.02 -6.24
CA THR A 250 42.78 -23.77 -6.30
C THR A 250 43.10 -22.72 -7.36
N ARG A 251 44.10 -21.89 -7.04
CA ARG A 251 44.71 -20.84 -7.87
C ARG A 251 44.85 -21.21 -9.36
N GLY A 252 44.40 -20.30 -10.23
CA GLY A 252 44.89 -20.21 -11.60
C GLY A 252 43.94 -19.45 -12.54
N GLY A 253 44.35 -18.25 -12.98
CA GLY A 253 43.92 -17.68 -14.26
C GLY A 253 42.76 -16.65 -14.26
N LEU A 254 43.14 -15.38 -14.40
CA LEU A 254 42.46 -14.29 -15.16
C LEU A 254 40.93 -14.15 -15.06
N ALA A 255 40.47 -13.18 -14.24
CA ALA A 255 39.51 -12.12 -14.63
C ALA A 255 39.05 -11.26 -13.43
N PRO A 256 39.64 -10.08 -13.14
CA PRO A 256 39.09 -9.15 -12.18
C PRO A 256 38.44 -7.97 -12.92
N PHE A 257 37.30 -8.14 -13.57
CA PHE A 257 36.56 -6.98 -14.11
C PHE A 257 35.03 -7.06 -14.08
N TYR A 258 34.42 -8.21 -13.77
CA TYR A 258 32.95 -8.34 -13.77
C TYR A 258 32.28 -8.36 -12.39
N GLN A 259 33.04 -8.38 -11.29
CA GLN A 259 32.45 -8.50 -9.94
C GLN A 259 32.31 -7.17 -9.19
N ALA A 260 32.83 -6.07 -9.74
CA ALA A 260 32.76 -4.75 -9.10
C ALA A 260 31.51 -3.92 -9.47
N LEU A 261 30.80 -4.25 -10.56
CA LEU A 261 29.59 -3.50 -10.95
C LEU A 261 28.32 -3.92 -10.19
N CYS A 262 28.23 -5.18 -9.78
CA CYS A 262 27.01 -5.67 -9.12
C CYS A 262 26.86 -5.15 -7.66
N CYS A 263 27.97 -4.93 -6.96
CA CYS A 263 27.94 -4.42 -5.58
C CYS A 263 27.76 -2.90 -5.46
N ARG A 264 28.01 -2.11 -6.52
CA ARG A 264 27.78 -0.65 -6.49
C ARG A 264 26.31 -0.27 -6.69
N ALA A 265 25.54 -1.08 -7.42
CA ALA A 265 24.13 -0.80 -7.69
C ALA A 265 23.22 -1.00 -6.45
N PHE A 266 23.57 -1.94 -5.56
CA PHE A 266 22.75 -2.27 -4.39
C PHE A 266 22.96 -1.29 -3.20
N MET A 267 24.14 -0.68 -3.09
CA MET A 267 24.47 0.23 -1.98
C MET A 267 23.97 1.66 -2.19
N LEU A 268 23.76 2.11 -3.44
CA LEU A 268 23.26 3.46 -3.72
C LEU A 268 21.75 3.61 -3.53
N TYR A 269 20.98 2.51 -3.52
CA TYR A 269 19.52 2.58 -3.37
C TYR A 269 19.01 2.56 -1.92
N SER A 270 19.88 2.32 -0.94
CA SER A 270 19.46 2.17 0.47
C SER A 270 19.98 3.27 1.40
N PHE A 271 20.73 4.27 0.91
CA PHE A 271 21.36 5.27 1.79
C PHE A 271 21.12 6.75 1.43
N ASP A 272 20.33 7.09 0.41
CA ASP A 272 20.18 8.50 -0.01
C ASP A 272 18.72 9.00 -0.21
N ILE A 273 17.74 8.36 0.43
CA ILE A 273 16.38 8.93 0.49
C ILE A 273 15.88 8.92 1.94
N GLU A 274 16.44 9.83 2.72
CA GLU A 274 15.83 10.52 3.86
C GLU A 274 16.96 10.99 4.77
N LEU A 275 17.36 12.27 4.69
CA LEU A 275 17.72 13.07 5.87
C LEU A 275 18.23 14.49 5.58
N SER A 276 18.27 14.96 4.32
CA SER A 276 18.84 16.29 4.02
C SER A 276 17.82 17.44 3.85
N ALA A 277 16.69 17.23 3.17
CA ALA A 277 15.85 18.37 2.75
C ALA A 277 14.84 18.86 3.82
N THR A 278 14.22 17.97 4.60
CA THR A 278 13.11 18.35 5.50
C THR A 278 13.58 18.88 6.86
N LYS A 279 14.75 18.43 7.35
CA LYS A 279 15.28 18.90 8.64
C LYS A 279 15.85 20.32 8.58
N LEU A 280 16.34 20.77 7.42
CA LEU A 280 16.92 22.10 7.28
C LEU A 280 15.87 23.22 7.20
N HIS A 281 14.65 22.91 6.73
CA HIS A 281 13.57 23.91 6.62
C HIS A 281 12.82 24.14 7.93
N VAL A 282 12.67 23.10 8.77
CA VAL A 282 11.95 23.21 10.05
C VAL A 282 12.81 23.85 11.15
N ALA A 283 14.11 23.58 11.18
CA ALA A 283 15.02 24.15 12.18
C ALA A 283 15.24 25.68 12.02
N LYS A 284 15.03 26.23 10.82
CA LYS A 284 15.17 27.67 10.55
C LYS A 284 13.95 28.49 10.95
N LEU A 285 12.79 27.86 11.13
CA LEU A 285 11.53 28.54 11.50
C LEU A 285 11.31 28.66 13.02
N TYR A 286 12.03 27.89 13.85
CA TYR A 286 11.74 27.82 15.30
C TYR A 286 12.95 28.02 16.23
N GLY A 287 14.11 28.48 15.74
CA GLY A 287 15.20 28.96 16.61
C GLY A 287 15.73 27.96 17.65
N ALA A 288 15.53 26.65 17.44
CA ALA A 288 15.92 25.62 18.41
C ALA A 288 17.37 25.18 18.22
N LYS A 289 18.21 25.38 19.24
CA LYS A 289 19.56 24.78 19.32
C LYS A 289 19.43 23.28 19.56
N ILE A 290 20.06 22.47 18.70
CA ILE A 290 20.18 21.02 18.87
C ILE A 290 21.42 20.73 19.75
N PRO A 291 21.30 20.10 20.92
CA PRO A 291 22.46 19.64 21.68
C PRO A 291 23.06 18.37 21.03
N ALA A 292 24.39 18.32 20.97
CA ALA A 292 25.12 17.14 20.53
C ALA A 292 24.93 16.01 21.55
N LEU A 293 24.38 14.88 21.09
CA LEU A 293 24.34 13.63 21.85
C LEU A 293 25.56 12.79 21.47
N GLU A 294 26.61 12.88 22.27
CA GLU A 294 27.60 11.81 22.38
C GLU A 294 27.00 10.71 23.27
N ALA A 295 26.93 9.48 22.76
CA ALA A 295 26.52 8.31 23.53
C ALA A 295 27.74 7.38 23.75
N PRO A 296 28.02 6.93 24.97
CA PRO A 296 29.13 6.03 25.25
C PRO A 296 28.81 4.59 24.84
N CYS A 297 29.82 3.88 24.35
CA CYS A 297 29.80 2.45 24.04
C CYS A 297 29.58 1.63 25.32
N TYR A 298 28.45 0.90 25.41
CA TYR A 298 28.21 -0.07 26.47
C TYR A 298 28.66 -1.46 26.02
N GLN A 299 29.65 -2.04 26.71
CA GLN A 299 30.02 -3.45 26.59
C GLN A 299 29.28 -4.27 27.67
N GLY A 300 28.56 -5.32 27.26
CA GLY A 300 27.86 -6.26 28.16
C GLY A 300 27.62 -7.63 27.48
N PRO A 301 27.49 -8.73 28.25
CA PRO A 301 28.00 -10.05 27.87
C PRO A 301 27.06 -10.89 26.98
N CYS A 302 27.69 -11.73 26.15
CA CYS A 302 27.08 -12.74 25.28
C CYS A 302 26.10 -13.67 26.01
N TYR A 303 24.82 -13.64 25.63
CA TYR A 303 23.89 -14.75 25.87
C TYR A 303 23.75 -15.63 24.63
N ARG A 304 23.87 -16.94 24.86
CA ARG A 304 23.81 -18.02 23.85
C ARG A 304 22.53 -17.93 23.00
N ALA A 305 22.68 -17.75 21.70
CA ALA A 305 21.59 -17.89 20.73
C ALA A 305 21.31 -19.38 20.47
N SER A 306 20.10 -19.83 20.80
CA SER A 306 19.57 -21.10 20.34
C SER A 306 19.30 -21.04 18.84
N CYS A 307 19.96 -21.91 18.07
CA CYS A 307 19.74 -22.09 16.65
C CYS A 307 18.30 -22.54 16.35
N TYR A 308 17.44 -21.65 15.85
CA TYR A 308 16.24 -22.06 15.13
C TYR A 308 16.56 -22.15 13.63
N ARG A 309 16.39 -23.35 13.07
CA ARG A 309 16.46 -23.61 11.62
C ARG A 309 15.40 -22.78 10.91
N ALA A 310 15.80 -21.75 10.17
CA ALA A 310 14.96 -21.15 9.15
C ALA A 310 14.76 -22.18 8.02
N ILE A 311 13.54 -22.70 7.87
CA ILE A 311 13.14 -23.48 6.71
C ILE A 311 13.05 -22.50 5.54
N PHE A 312 13.95 -22.66 4.57
CA PHE A 312 13.93 -21.90 3.31
C PHE A 312 12.62 -22.20 2.56
N CYS A 313 11.76 -21.19 2.42
CA CYS A 313 10.69 -21.21 1.43
C CYS A 313 11.32 -20.90 0.07
N ARG A 314 11.51 -21.91 -0.79
CA ARG A 314 11.83 -21.73 -2.20
C ARG A 314 10.59 -21.13 -2.90
N ALA A 315 10.51 -19.82 -2.97
CA ALA A 315 9.65 -19.17 -3.96
C ALA A 315 10.39 -19.21 -5.31
N PHE A 316 9.84 -19.95 -6.26
CA PHE A 316 10.24 -19.91 -7.66
C PHE A 316 9.99 -18.49 -8.20
N VAL A 317 11.07 -17.80 -8.58
CA VAL A 317 10.99 -16.60 -9.42
C VAL A 317 11.00 -17.10 -10.86
N LEU A 318 9.85 -17.04 -11.54
CA LEU A 318 9.76 -17.15 -12.99
C LEU A 318 9.93 -15.75 -13.57
N PRO A 319 10.96 -15.48 -14.40
CA PRO A 319 10.99 -14.29 -15.23
C PRO A 319 10.30 -14.60 -16.56
N SER A 320 9.05 -14.15 -16.71
CA SER A 320 8.42 -14.03 -18.02
C SER A 320 8.79 -12.67 -18.60
N PHE A 321 9.60 -12.63 -19.66
CA PHE A 321 9.44 -11.81 -20.87
C PHE A 321 10.67 -11.97 -21.76
N CYS A 322 10.52 -12.68 -22.87
CA CYS A 322 11.33 -12.46 -24.06
C CYS A 322 10.41 -12.70 -25.27
N VAL A 323 10.00 -11.60 -25.90
CA VAL A 323 9.45 -11.60 -27.26
C VAL A 323 10.64 -11.35 -28.18
N ALA A 324 10.94 -12.29 -29.05
CA ALA A 324 11.67 -12.08 -30.28
C ALA A 324 11.03 -12.98 -31.34
N LEU A 325 10.80 -12.40 -32.52
CA LEU A 325 10.29 -12.95 -33.79
C LEU A 325 10.19 -14.47 -33.92
#